data_AF-A0A353F5Z8-F1
#
_entry.id   AF-A0A353F5Z8-F1
#
_cell.length_a   1.000
_cell.length_b   1.000
_cell.length_c   1.000
_cell.angle_alpha   90.00
_cell.angle_beta   90.00
_cell.angle_gamma   90.00
#
_symmetry.space_group_name_H-M   'P 1'
#
loop_
_entity.id
_entity.type
_entity.pdbx_description
1 polymer ?
#
loop_
_entity_poly.entity_id
_entity_poly.type
_entity_poly.pdbx_seq_one_letter_code
_entity_poly.pdbx_strand_id
1 'polypeptide(L)'
;MKTSKNLGVVMTCLFALSSCRKAELSEDGRADKIEEGGEVEASSRSRILSGGSERSKSGQARVARFLSELKKISDHQERRNSFSDILLDLPNNEHDIAVELVIADLNSEDPANLVSEYLEMSSLMSPALQLPGIVRLLEEPKLLPLQRAAMEQQLRQDIGITPDQIVRDWRLLIGDHLRKNEALISE
;
A
#
# COMPACT_ATOMS: atom_id res chain seq x y z
N MET A 1 19.95 -5.14 -57.03
CA MET A 1 20.17 -3.67 -56.98
C MET A 1 18.88 -2.93 -57.28
N LYS A 2 18.23 -2.35 -56.26
CA LYS A 2 17.87 -0.93 -56.15
C LYS A 2 16.87 -0.76 -55.00
N THR A 3 17.40 -0.24 -53.91
CA THR A 3 16.73 0.25 -52.71
C THR A 3 16.07 1.61 -53.00
N SER A 4 14.89 1.84 -52.45
CA SER A 4 14.28 3.18 -52.33
C SER A 4 13.12 3.12 -51.34
N LYS A 5 12.90 4.03 -50.40
CA LYS A 5 13.65 5.17 -49.85
C LYS A 5 12.91 5.47 -48.54
N ASN A 6 13.64 5.66 -47.45
CA ASN A 6 13.11 6.13 -46.17
C ASN A 6 12.41 7.48 -46.35
N LEU A 7 11.26 7.65 -45.71
CA LEU A 7 10.74 8.98 -45.38
C LEU A 7 10.35 8.97 -43.91
N GLY A 8 11.21 9.58 -43.10
CA GLY A 8 10.95 9.85 -41.70
C GLY A 8 10.07 11.09 -41.55
N VAL A 9 9.31 11.10 -40.46
CA VAL A 9 8.83 12.34 -39.84
C VAL A 9 9.10 12.21 -38.35
N VAL A 10 10.21 12.82 -37.92
CA VAL A 10 10.47 13.15 -36.53
C VAL A 10 9.72 14.45 -36.26
N MET A 11 8.71 14.42 -35.39
CA MET A 11 8.13 15.65 -34.84
C MET A 11 8.57 15.83 -33.39
N THR A 12 9.66 16.57 -33.23
CA THR A 12 10.05 17.25 -32.01
C THR A 12 9.25 18.54 -31.86
N CYS A 13 8.40 18.65 -30.83
CA CYS A 13 7.96 19.93 -30.30
C CYS A 13 8.55 20.11 -28.89
N LEU A 14 9.58 20.95 -28.83
CA LEU A 14 10.09 21.58 -27.62
C LEU A 14 9.40 22.95 -27.42
N PHE A 15 9.48 23.44 -26.18
CA PHE A 15 9.18 24.79 -25.66
C PHE A 15 7.70 25.04 -25.26
N ALA A 16 7.38 25.65 -24.11
CA ALA A 16 8.15 26.56 -23.28
C ALA A 16 7.77 26.48 -21.79
N LEU A 17 8.77 26.65 -20.92
CA LEU A 17 8.62 27.03 -19.51
C LEU A 17 8.27 28.53 -19.44
N SER A 18 7.21 28.90 -18.71
CA SER A 18 6.96 30.28 -18.32
C SER A 18 7.00 30.41 -16.80
N SER A 19 8.01 31.15 -16.33
CA SER A 19 8.29 31.51 -14.94
C SER A 19 7.23 32.39 -14.27
N CYS A 20 7.19 32.26 -12.95
CA CYS A 20 6.98 33.27 -11.90
C CYS A 20 6.36 34.63 -12.29
N ARG A 21 5.26 34.97 -11.59
CA ARG A 21 4.98 36.37 -11.27
C ARG A 21 4.50 36.52 -9.83
N LYS A 22 5.32 37.21 -9.03
CA LYS A 22 5.01 37.83 -7.73
C LYS A 22 3.72 38.65 -7.84
N ALA A 23 2.84 38.51 -6.85
CA ALA A 23 1.86 39.53 -6.52
C ALA A 23 2.18 40.03 -5.11
N GLU A 24 2.99 41.09 -5.04
CA GLU A 24 3.00 42.01 -3.90
C GLU A 24 1.75 42.88 -4.04
N LEU A 25 0.90 42.89 -3.01
CA LEU A 25 -0.12 43.90 -2.81
C LEU A 25 0.11 44.52 -1.44
N SER A 26 0.61 45.75 -1.50
CA SER A 26 0.79 46.71 -0.41
C SER A 26 -0.35 47.72 -0.53
N GLU A 27 -1.02 47.98 0.60
CA GLU A 27 -1.48 49.28 1.14
C GLU A 27 -2.57 48.93 2.18
N ASP A 28 -2.27 48.94 3.47
CA ASP A 28 -2.02 50.07 4.38
C ASP A 28 -3.32 50.63 4.99
N GLY A 29 -3.25 50.87 6.30
CA GLY A 29 -4.17 51.73 7.05
C GLY A 29 -5.35 51.04 7.74
N ARG A 30 -5.17 50.61 9.00
CA ARG A 30 -5.55 51.43 10.17
C ARG A 30 -5.51 50.59 11.46
N ALA A 31 -4.80 51.15 12.43
CA ALA A 31 -4.61 50.65 13.78
C ALA A 31 -5.91 50.48 14.57
N ASP A 32 -5.97 49.43 15.39
CA ASP A 32 -6.30 49.62 16.80
C ASP A 32 -5.55 48.60 17.69
N LYS A 33 -5.14 49.07 18.86
CA LYS A 33 -4.29 48.39 19.87
C LYS A 33 -5.07 47.28 20.59
N ILE A 34 -4.55 46.06 20.70
CA ILE A 34 -3.84 45.45 21.86
C ILE A 34 -4.41 45.83 23.23
N GLU A 35 -5.06 44.87 23.90
CA GLU A 35 -4.69 44.14 25.14
C GLU A 35 -5.85 43.13 25.39
N GLU A 36 -5.69 41.88 25.81
CA GLU A 36 -5.01 41.40 27.01
C GLU A 36 -5.02 39.85 27.03
N GLY A 37 -3.94 39.23 27.52
CA GLY A 37 -3.95 38.01 28.33
C GLY A 37 -4.55 36.69 27.79
N GLY A 38 -3.69 35.71 27.53
CA GLY A 38 -4.09 34.30 27.51
C GLY A 38 -3.07 33.38 26.85
N GLU A 39 -2.08 32.92 27.61
CA GLU A 39 -1.34 31.69 27.26
C GLU A 39 -2.34 30.54 27.10
N VAL A 40 -2.49 30.01 25.88
CA VAL A 40 -3.08 28.69 25.69
C VAL A 40 -2.32 27.95 24.60
N GLU A 41 -1.42 27.10 25.09
CA GLU A 41 -1.06 25.78 24.57
C GLU A 41 -1.24 25.54 23.06
N ALA A 42 -0.10 25.38 22.39
CA ALA A 42 0.00 24.72 21.10
C ALA A 42 -0.58 23.29 21.19
N SER A 43 -1.88 23.15 20.91
CA SER A 43 -2.51 21.85 20.72
C SER A 43 -2.11 21.30 19.35
N SER A 44 -0.90 20.75 19.29
CA SER A 44 -0.47 19.81 18.26
C SER A 44 -1.34 18.57 18.34
N ARG A 45 -2.56 18.63 17.80
CA ARG A 45 -3.38 17.44 17.51
C ARG A 45 -2.87 16.82 16.22
N SER A 46 -1.68 16.20 16.29
CA SER A 46 -1.36 15.06 15.45
C SER A 46 -2.33 13.94 15.86
N ARG A 47 -3.51 13.94 15.25
CA ARG A 47 -4.41 12.79 15.32
C ARG A 47 -3.78 11.71 14.44
N ILE A 48 -2.75 11.05 14.97
CA ILE A 48 -2.33 9.73 14.54
C ILE A 48 -3.56 8.86 14.79
N LEU A 49 -4.38 8.68 13.76
CA LEU A 49 -5.33 7.58 13.71
C LEU A 49 -4.49 6.32 13.48
N SER A 50 -3.78 5.90 14.54
CA SER A 50 -3.38 4.52 14.67
C SER A 50 -4.67 3.74 14.73
N GLY A 51 -5.08 3.17 13.60
CA GLY A 51 -5.80 1.91 13.57
C GLY A 51 -4.89 0.84 14.18
N GLY A 52 -4.58 0.98 15.46
CA GLY A 52 -3.96 -0.05 16.26
C GLY A 52 -5.05 -1.09 16.48
N SER A 53 -5.11 -2.07 15.57
CA SER A 53 -5.64 -3.38 15.92
C SER A 53 -5.07 -3.71 17.30
N GLU A 54 -5.93 -3.96 18.28
CA GLU A 54 -5.54 -4.48 19.59
C GLU A 54 -4.86 -5.84 19.36
N ARG A 55 -3.59 -5.81 18.96
CA ARG A 55 -2.80 -6.99 18.68
C ARG A 55 -2.73 -7.77 19.97
N SER A 56 -3.30 -8.98 19.97
CA SER A 56 -3.12 -9.89 21.07
C SER A 56 -1.62 -10.13 21.27
N LYS A 57 -1.16 -10.14 22.54
CA LYS A 57 0.24 -10.46 22.85
C LYS A 57 0.68 -11.80 22.23
N SER A 58 -0.27 -12.72 22.05
CA SER A 58 -0.09 -14.00 21.35
C SER A 58 0.27 -13.82 19.87
N GLY A 59 -0.46 -12.99 19.13
CA GLY A 59 -0.18 -12.74 17.70
C GLY A 59 1.20 -12.14 17.47
N GLN A 60 1.61 -11.17 18.30
CA GLN A 60 2.95 -10.57 18.20
C GLN A 60 4.07 -11.59 18.47
N ALA A 61 3.90 -12.46 19.46
CA ALA A 61 4.86 -13.53 19.75
C ALA A 61 4.99 -14.51 18.59
N ARG A 62 3.89 -14.83 17.90
CA ARG A 62 3.88 -15.71 16.74
C ARG A 62 4.53 -15.09 15.52
N VAL A 63 4.24 -13.82 15.21
CA VAL A 63 4.94 -13.07 14.16
C VAL A 63 6.46 -13.11 14.42
N ALA A 64 6.89 -12.78 15.63
CA ALA A 64 8.32 -12.79 15.98
C ALA A 64 8.95 -14.19 15.82
N ARG A 65 8.22 -15.24 16.18
CA ARG A 65 8.66 -16.63 16.00
C ARG A 65 8.85 -16.98 14.52
N PHE A 66 7.82 -16.78 13.70
CA PHE A 66 7.89 -17.08 12.26
C PHE A 66 8.97 -16.26 11.56
N LEU A 67 9.11 -14.97 11.90
CA LEU A 67 10.21 -14.14 11.40
C LEU A 67 11.57 -14.72 11.77
N SER A 68 11.74 -15.22 12.99
CA SER A 68 12.99 -15.85 13.41
C SER A 68 13.27 -17.14 12.66
N GLU A 69 12.25 -17.94 12.37
CA GLU A 69 12.35 -19.17 11.58
C GLU A 69 12.75 -18.84 10.13
N LEU A 70 12.03 -17.93 9.46
CA LEU A 70 12.32 -17.52 8.08
C LEU A 70 13.71 -16.88 7.92
N LYS A 71 14.15 -16.07 8.89
CA LYS A 71 15.48 -15.43 8.85
C LYS A 71 16.66 -16.41 8.94
N LYS A 72 16.45 -17.62 9.45
CA LYS A 72 17.50 -18.66 9.50
C LYS A 72 17.72 -19.32 8.14
N ILE A 73 16.78 -19.16 7.21
CA ILE A 73 16.83 -19.76 5.89
C ILE A 73 17.55 -18.80 4.94
N SER A 74 18.76 -19.18 4.54
CA SER A 74 19.58 -18.36 3.63
C SER A 74 19.11 -18.47 2.17
N ASP A 75 18.59 -19.62 1.76
CA ASP A 75 18.08 -19.80 0.40
C ASP A 75 16.71 -19.13 0.22
N HIS A 76 16.56 -18.31 -0.82
CA HIS A 76 15.33 -17.55 -1.05
C HIS A 76 14.16 -18.44 -1.46
N GLN A 77 14.40 -19.53 -2.21
CA GLN A 77 13.32 -20.43 -2.62
C GLN A 77 12.83 -21.24 -1.42
N GLU A 78 13.72 -21.76 -0.59
CA GLU A 78 13.38 -22.46 0.65
C GLU A 78 12.64 -21.54 1.62
N ARG A 79 13.01 -20.25 1.69
CA ARG A 79 12.30 -19.26 2.50
C ARG A 79 10.87 -19.01 2.00
N ARG A 80 10.67 -18.91 0.67
CA ARG A 80 9.34 -18.79 0.05
C ARG A 80 8.48 -20.03 0.30
N ASN A 81 9.05 -21.22 0.11
CA ASN A 81 8.36 -22.48 0.37
C ASN A 81 7.92 -22.54 1.85
N SER A 82 8.81 -22.23 2.78
CA SER A 82 8.50 -22.21 4.21
C SER A 82 7.44 -21.16 4.57
N PHE A 83 7.44 -20.01 3.91
CA PHE A 83 6.38 -19.02 4.09
C PHE A 83 5.01 -19.53 3.58
N SER A 84 5.00 -20.28 2.48
CA SER A 84 3.79 -20.91 1.94
C SER A 84 3.22 -21.93 2.93
N ASP A 85 4.07 -22.76 3.52
CA ASP A 85 3.68 -23.72 4.56
C ASP A 85 3.09 -23.01 5.77
N ILE A 86 3.73 -21.93 6.24
CA ILE A 86 3.19 -21.10 7.33
C ILE A 86 1.80 -20.57 6.95
N LEU A 87 1.63 -20.06 5.73
CA LEU A 87 0.38 -19.46 5.29
C LEU A 87 -0.77 -20.48 5.25
N LEU A 88 -0.50 -21.71 4.79
CA LEU A 88 -1.46 -22.81 4.78
C LEU A 88 -1.87 -23.26 6.18
N ASP A 89 -0.96 -23.17 7.14
CA ASP A 89 -1.19 -23.58 8.53
C ASP A 89 -1.84 -22.47 9.38
N LEU A 90 -1.93 -21.24 8.88
CA LEU A 90 -2.57 -20.14 9.61
C LEU A 90 -4.11 -20.32 9.60
N PRO A 91 -4.79 -20.19 10.76
CA PRO A 91 -6.23 -20.12 10.76
C PRO A 91 -6.70 -18.81 10.12
N ASN A 92 -7.91 -18.82 9.54
CA ASN A 92 -8.50 -17.68 8.82
C ASN A 92 -8.44 -16.36 9.62
N ASN A 93 -8.64 -16.41 10.93
CA ASN A 93 -8.65 -15.24 11.81
C ASN A 93 -7.25 -14.68 12.16
N GLU A 94 -6.17 -15.28 11.66
CA GLU A 94 -4.78 -14.87 11.93
C GLU A 94 -3.97 -14.62 10.66
N HIS A 95 -4.66 -14.49 9.52
CA HIS A 95 -4.02 -14.19 8.24
C HIS A 95 -3.35 -12.80 8.20
N ASP A 96 -3.66 -11.92 9.15
CA ASP A 96 -2.91 -10.68 9.36
C ASP A 96 -1.43 -10.94 9.67
N ILE A 97 -1.09 -12.07 10.32
CA ILE A 97 0.29 -12.50 10.57
C ILE A 97 1.04 -12.62 9.24
N ALA A 98 0.46 -13.26 8.23
CA ALA A 98 1.11 -13.45 6.93
C ALA A 98 1.49 -12.12 6.29
N VAL A 99 0.59 -11.14 6.36
CA VAL A 99 0.84 -9.79 5.85
C VAL A 99 2.01 -9.14 6.60
N GLU A 100 2.11 -9.29 7.93
CA GLU A 100 3.29 -8.80 8.69
C GLU A 100 4.59 -9.45 8.22
N LEU A 101 4.57 -10.76 7.93
CA LEU A 101 5.77 -11.48 7.47
C LEU A 101 6.23 -10.94 6.12
N VAL A 102 5.30 -10.68 5.20
CA VAL A 102 5.59 -10.08 3.89
C VAL A 102 6.14 -8.66 4.04
N ILE A 103 5.52 -7.84 4.91
CA ILE A 103 6.01 -6.48 5.21
C ILE A 103 7.44 -6.54 5.77
N ALA A 104 7.71 -7.46 6.69
CA ALA A 104 9.03 -7.61 7.27
C ALA A 104 10.08 -8.08 6.24
N ASP A 105 9.72 -8.98 5.33
CA ASP A 105 10.58 -9.41 4.21
C ASP A 105 10.90 -8.23 3.29
N LEU A 106 9.88 -7.50 2.81
CA LEU A 106 10.04 -6.28 2.01
C LEU A 106 10.97 -5.25 2.67
N ASN A 107 10.93 -5.17 4.00
CA ASN A 107 11.73 -4.23 4.76
C ASN A 107 13.11 -4.74 5.16
N SER A 108 13.45 -5.99 4.89
CA SER A 108 14.74 -6.59 5.17
C SER A 108 15.84 -6.15 4.20
N GLU A 109 17.09 -6.44 4.53
CA GLU A 109 18.26 -6.17 3.68
C GLU A 109 18.34 -7.13 2.48
N ASP A 110 17.79 -8.34 2.62
CA ASP A 110 17.84 -9.42 1.64
C ASP A 110 16.44 -10.07 1.50
N PRO A 111 15.49 -9.36 0.83
CA PRO A 111 14.12 -9.83 0.67
C PRO A 111 14.04 -11.05 -0.24
N ALA A 112 13.32 -12.10 0.20
CA ALA A 112 13.06 -13.29 -0.60
C ALA A 112 11.88 -13.14 -1.57
N ASN A 113 11.26 -11.95 -1.59
CA ASN A 113 10.09 -11.61 -2.37
C ASN A 113 8.85 -12.44 -1.98
N LEU A 114 8.48 -12.39 -0.69
CA LEU A 114 7.29 -13.08 -0.20
C LEU A 114 5.96 -12.51 -0.73
N VAL A 115 5.97 -11.32 -1.35
CA VAL A 115 4.77 -10.71 -1.96
C VAL A 115 4.19 -11.62 -3.04
N SER A 116 5.03 -12.16 -3.92
CA SER A 116 4.57 -13.05 -5.00
C SER A 116 3.87 -14.28 -4.44
N GLU A 117 4.48 -14.90 -3.42
CA GLU A 117 3.95 -16.07 -2.75
C GLU A 117 2.61 -15.77 -2.06
N TYR A 118 2.52 -14.64 -1.35
CA TYR A 118 1.29 -14.21 -0.70
C TYR A 118 0.15 -14.02 -1.70
N LEU A 119 0.42 -13.42 -2.87
CA LEU A 119 -0.63 -13.20 -3.88
C LEU A 119 -1.13 -14.50 -4.50
N GLU A 120 -0.22 -15.43 -4.77
CA GLU A 120 -0.58 -16.76 -5.29
C GLU A 120 -1.46 -17.52 -4.30
N MET A 121 -1.00 -17.62 -3.05
CA MET A 121 -1.71 -18.37 -2.01
C MET A 121 -3.00 -17.69 -1.56
N SER A 122 -3.02 -16.36 -1.49
CA SER A 122 -4.22 -15.63 -1.07
C SER A 122 -5.37 -15.70 -2.07
N SER A 123 -5.11 -16.10 -3.31
CA SER A 123 -6.17 -16.37 -4.30
C SER A 123 -7.08 -17.54 -3.91
N LEU A 124 -6.64 -18.38 -2.95
CA LEU A 124 -7.42 -19.49 -2.39
C LEU A 124 -8.23 -19.08 -1.16
N MET A 125 -8.06 -17.85 -0.66
CA MET A 125 -8.72 -17.36 0.54
C MET A 125 -10.02 -16.65 0.19
N SER A 126 -10.91 -16.52 1.17
CA SER A 126 -12.10 -15.70 1.00
C SER A 126 -11.73 -14.23 0.74
N PRO A 127 -12.49 -13.49 -0.08
CA PRO A 127 -12.19 -12.09 -0.38
C PRO A 127 -12.12 -11.19 0.86
N ALA A 128 -12.86 -11.51 1.93
CA ALA A 128 -12.79 -10.79 3.20
C ALA A 128 -11.42 -10.88 3.89
N LEU A 129 -10.64 -11.93 3.65
CA LEU A 129 -9.28 -12.08 4.17
C LEU A 129 -8.26 -11.51 3.19
N GLN A 130 -8.41 -11.83 1.90
CA GLN A 130 -7.46 -11.46 0.87
C GLN A 130 -7.38 -9.94 0.65
N LEU A 131 -8.53 -9.29 0.39
CA LEU A 131 -8.56 -7.90 -0.08
C LEU A 131 -7.97 -6.92 0.95
N PRO A 132 -8.28 -7.00 2.25
CA PRO A 132 -7.66 -6.12 3.25
C PRO A 132 -6.14 -6.30 3.34
N GLY A 133 -5.64 -7.54 3.19
CA GLY A 133 -4.21 -7.81 3.20
C GLY A 133 -3.49 -7.21 1.98
N ILE A 134 -4.07 -7.31 0.79
CA ILE A 134 -3.56 -6.67 -0.43
C ILE A 134 -3.50 -5.15 -0.26
N VAL A 135 -4.56 -4.52 0.25
CA VAL A 135 -4.58 -3.07 0.49
C VAL A 135 -3.49 -2.64 1.46
N ARG A 136 -3.28 -3.41 2.52
CA ARG A 136 -2.24 -3.13 3.49
C ARG A 136 -0.84 -3.22 2.88
N LEU A 137 -0.58 -4.21 2.03
CA LEU A 137 0.70 -4.32 1.32
C LEU A 137 0.90 -3.18 0.31
N LEU A 138 -0.15 -2.69 -0.34
CA LEU A 138 -0.07 -1.51 -1.22
C LEU A 138 0.38 -0.25 -0.46
N GLU A 139 0.24 -0.19 0.85
CA GLU A 139 0.68 0.96 1.64
C GLU A 139 2.18 0.92 1.94
N GLU A 140 2.83 -0.20 1.68
CA GLU A 140 4.25 -0.36 1.95
C GLU A 140 5.12 0.42 0.94
N PRO A 141 6.00 1.33 1.42
CA PRO A 141 6.83 2.15 0.55
C PRO A 141 7.85 1.34 -0.27
N LYS A 142 8.29 0.20 0.24
CA LYS A 142 9.29 -0.66 -0.41
C LYS A 142 8.68 -1.66 -1.40
N LEU A 143 7.36 -1.67 -1.57
CA LEU A 143 6.70 -2.52 -2.57
C LEU A 143 7.17 -2.12 -3.97
N LEU A 144 7.59 -3.11 -4.77
CA LEU A 144 8.10 -2.84 -6.11
C LEU A 144 6.99 -2.30 -7.02
N PRO A 145 7.29 -1.37 -7.94
CA PRO A 145 6.26 -0.78 -8.82
C PRO A 145 5.44 -1.80 -9.61
N LEU A 146 6.07 -2.89 -10.07
CA LEU A 146 5.38 -3.95 -10.81
C LEU A 146 4.43 -4.75 -9.92
N GLN A 147 4.82 -5.03 -8.67
CA GLN A 147 3.96 -5.71 -7.70
C GLN A 147 2.76 -4.84 -7.35
N ARG A 148 3.00 -3.55 -7.11
CA ARG A 148 1.96 -2.55 -6.88
C ARG A 148 0.95 -2.54 -8.03
N ALA A 149 1.42 -2.45 -9.27
CA ALA A 149 0.55 -2.45 -10.44
C ALA A 149 -0.27 -3.75 -10.56
N ALA A 150 0.35 -4.91 -10.30
CA ALA A 150 -0.34 -6.20 -10.32
C ALA A 150 -1.43 -6.29 -9.23
N MET A 151 -1.11 -5.87 -8.01
CA MET A 151 -2.05 -5.86 -6.88
C MET A 151 -3.21 -4.88 -7.10
N GLU A 152 -2.92 -3.67 -7.60
CA GLU A 152 -3.97 -2.72 -7.96
C GLU A 152 -4.87 -3.26 -9.08
N GLN A 153 -4.29 -3.91 -10.10
CA GLN A 153 -5.07 -4.55 -11.17
C GLN A 153 -5.96 -5.67 -10.63
N GLN A 154 -5.44 -6.50 -9.73
CA GLN A 154 -6.23 -7.55 -9.09
C GLN A 154 -7.39 -6.96 -8.30
N LEU A 155 -7.15 -5.97 -7.43
CA LEU A 155 -8.22 -5.31 -6.69
C LEU A 155 -9.28 -4.73 -7.63
N ARG A 156 -8.87 -4.10 -8.74
CA ARG A 156 -9.83 -3.58 -9.74
C ARG A 156 -10.71 -4.69 -10.31
N GLN A 157 -10.15 -5.85 -10.62
CA GLN A 157 -10.89 -6.98 -11.14
C GLN A 157 -11.86 -7.53 -10.10
N ASP A 158 -11.39 -7.74 -8.87
CA ASP A 158 -12.17 -8.36 -7.79
C ASP A 158 -13.39 -7.51 -7.39
N ILE A 159 -13.26 -6.17 -7.41
CA ILE A 159 -14.35 -5.27 -7.03
C ILE A 159 -15.02 -4.55 -8.21
N GLY A 160 -14.69 -4.92 -9.44
CA GLY A 160 -15.36 -4.44 -10.66
C GLY A 160 -15.11 -2.96 -11.00
N ILE A 161 -13.91 -2.45 -10.71
CA ILE A 161 -13.49 -1.08 -11.05
C ILE A 161 -12.84 -1.06 -12.44
N THR A 162 -13.21 -0.09 -13.27
CA THR A 162 -12.61 0.06 -14.60
C THR A 162 -11.17 0.60 -14.53
N PRO A 163 -10.29 0.27 -15.49
CA PRO A 163 -8.88 0.69 -15.46
C PRO A 163 -8.65 2.21 -15.47
N ASP A 164 -9.58 2.97 -16.07
CA ASP A 164 -9.53 4.42 -16.23
C ASP A 164 -9.95 5.19 -14.97
N GLN A 165 -10.60 4.52 -14.01
CA GLN A 165 -11.04 5.17 -12.79
C GLN A 165 -9.85 5.47 -11.85
N ILE A 166 -9.72 6.73 -11.44
CA ILE A 166 -8.73 7.14 -10.45
C ILE A 166 -9.18 6.69 -9.06
N VAL A 167 -8.39 5.84 -8.41
CA VAL A 167 -8.62 5.38 -7.05
C VAL A 167 -7.77 6.21 -6.09
N ARG A 168 -8.42 6.92 -5.16
CA ARG A 168 -7.74 7.73 -4.14
C ARG A 168 -7.52 7.00 -2.82
N ASP A 169 -8.43 6.09 -2.49
CA ASP A 169 -8.41 5.35 -1.23
C ASP A 169 -8.95 3.94 -1.46
N TRP A 170 -8.04 2.96 -1.44
CA TRP A 170 -8.37 1.55 -1.57
C TRP A 170 -9.11 1.01 -0.34
N ARG A 171 -8.79 1.47 0.88
CA ARG A 171 -9.42 0.97 2.10
C ARG A 171 -10.92 1.23 2.10
N LEU A 172 -11.32 2.44 1.70
CA LEU A 172 -12.74 2.81 1.64
C LEU A 172 -13.51 1.95 0.63
N LEU A 173 -12.95 1.77 -0.57
CA LEU A 173 -13.61 1.01 -1.64
C LEU A 173 -13.75 -0.48 -1.27
N ILE A 174 -12.71 -1.08 -0.71
CA ILE A 174 -12.76 -2.48 -0.26
C ILE A 174 -13.72 -2.63 0.92
N GLY A 175 -13.70 -1.71 1.89
CA GLY A 175 -14.64 -1.73 3.01
C GLY A 175 -16.10 -1.59 2.56
N ASP A 176 -16.38 -0.77 1.56
CA ASP A 176 -17.71 -0.66 0.95
C ASP A 176 -18.12 -1.93 0.20
N HIS A 177 -17.19 -2.52 -0.55
CA HIS A 177 -17.43 -3.76 -1.29
C HIS A 177 -17.75 -4.93 -0.36
N LEU A 178 -16.96 -5.14 0.69
CA LEU A 178 -17.18 -6.22 1.66
C LEU A 178 -18.51 -6.04 2.40
N ARG A 179 -18.84 -4.81 2.84
CA ARG A 179 -20.13 -4.54 3.51
C ARG A 179 -21.35 -4.80 2.64
N LYS A 180 -21.26 -4.54 1.33
CA LYS A 180 -22.37 -4.75 0.40
C LYS A 180 -22.57 -6.22 0.03
N ASN A 181 -21.54 -7.05 0.23
CA ASN A 181 -21.53 -8.44 -0.17
C ASN A 181 -21.25 -9.33 1.05
N GLU A 182 -22.24 -9.46 1.95
CA GLU A 182 -22.14 -10.25 3.19
C GLU A 182 -21.76 -11.73 2.93
N ALA A 183 -22.11 -12.26 1.76
CA ALA A 183 -21.70 -13.59 1.32
C ALA A 183 -20.16 -13.75 1.22
N LEU A 184 -19.42 -12.66 1.00
CA LEU A 184 -17.95 -12.68 0.93
C LEU A 184 -17.28 -12.64 2.31
N ILE A 185 -18.04 -12.33 3.35
CA ILE A 185 -17.59 -12.30 4.75
C ILE A 185 -17.82 -13.66 5.43
N SER A 186 -18.70 -14.49 4.85
CA SER A 186 -19.18 -15.72 5.46
C SER A 186 -18.50 -16.96 4.87
N GLU A 187 -17.21 -17.16 5.16
CA GLU A 187 -16.52 -18.47 5.02
C GLU A 187 -15.54 -18.72 6.18
#